data_AF-A0A8K0CYD9-F1
#
_entry.id   AF-A0A8K0CYD9-F1
#
_cell.length_a   1.000
_cell.length_b   1.000
_cell.length_c   1.000
_cell.angle_alpha   90.00
_cell.angle_beta   90.00
_cell.angle_gamma   90.00
#
_symmetry.space_group_name_H-M   'P 1'
#
loop_
_entity.id
_entity.type
_entity.pdbx_description
1 polymer ?
#
loop_
_entity_poly.entity_id
_entity_poly.type
_entity_poly.pdbx_seq_one_letter_code
_entity_poly.pdbx_strand_id
1 'polypeptide(L)'
;MFPLGELTKPVVKKIAIENGLEQIARKKESMGICFIGSRNFQKFISEYVDNRPGNFIDVDTGKIVETHNGIHQWTLGQRTKISGCPVAYFTAKKNCNTNDIYVAQGTHHPALFSGLLYTSPPYWIHSRPKELEDGGIYDCDFKFQHVENFIPCKISETHKGLVVILQTNRRALTPGQFAVFYKNDECLGSAKIVNAGPSNFILHWLENNNLRNVSDLLVYKNKLFRHTNVKEIDNTKNEFHTGEDDISEKENNDVHEIKHKLEI
;
A
#
# COMPACT_ATOMS: atom_id res chain seq x y z
N MET A 1 -26.03 -0.76 23.95
CA MET A 1 -25.78 0.41 24.82
C MET A 1 -24.26 0.59 24.97
N PHE A 2 -23.77 1.84 24.91
CA PHE A 2 -22.35 2.16 25.09
C PHE A 2 -22.19 3.14 26.28
N PRO A 3 -22.17 2.64 27.54
CA PRO A 3 -22.31 3.47 28.75
C PRO A 3 -21.11 4.39 29.02
N LEU A 4 -19.99 4.19 28.32
CA LEU A 4 -18.76 4.97 28.49
C LEU A 4 -18.54 5.98 27.35
N GLY A 5 -19.48 6.11 26.40
CA GLY A 5 -19.29 6.87 25.16
C GLY A 5 -18.96 8.34 25.38
N GLU A 6 -19.53 8.96 26.41
CA GLU A 6 -19.32 10.38 26.75
C GLU A 6 -18.20 10.59 27.77
N LEU A 7 -17.63 9.51 28.31
CA LEU A 7 -16.67 9.58 29.40
C LEU A 7 -15.25 9.49 28.87
N THR A 8 -14.41 10.42 29.30
CA THR A 8 -12.98 10.30 29.07
C THR A 8 -12.41 9.17 29.94
N LYS A 9 -11.34 8.56 29.43
CA LYS A 9 -10.65 7.46 30.11
C LYS A 9 -10.21 7.77 31.56
N PRO A 10 -9.68 8.96 31.89
CA PRO A 10 -9.40 9.33 33.29
C PRO A 10 -10.65 9.33 34.17
N VAL A 11 -11.79 9.82 33.65
CA VAL A 11 -13.07 9.83 34.37
C VAL A 11 -13.54 8.40 34.64
N VAL A 12 -13.48 7.52 33.63
CA VAL A 12 -13.83 6.09 33.80
C VAL A 12 -12.97 5.43 34.89
N LYS A 13 -11.65 5.71 34.91
CA LYS A 13 -10.75 5.18 35.94
C LYS A 13 -11.07 5.71 37.34
N LYS A 14 -11.44 6.98 37.47
CA LYS A 14 -11.85 7.58 38.74
C LYS A 14 -13.12 6.89 39.29
N ILE A 15 -14.14 6.74 38.45
CA ILE A 15 -15.39 6.04 38.82
C ILE A 15 -15.08 4.61 39.28
N ALA A 16 -14.21 3.90 38.58
CA ALA A 16 -13.81 2.55 38.97
C ALA A 16 -13.16 2.51 40.37
N ILE A 17 -12.26 3.44 40.68
CA ILE A 17 -11.61 3.52 42.01
C ILE A 17 -12.63 3.81 43.11
N GLU A 18 -13.53 4.78 42.89
CA GLU A 18 -14.57 5.16 43.85
C GLU A 18 -15.54 4.01 44.16
N ASN A 19 -15.70 3.06 43.24
CA ASN A 19 -16.53 1.86 43.40
C ASN A 19 -15.72 0.62 43.85
N GLY A 20 -14.50 0.80 44.37
CA GLY A 20 -13.68 -0.31 44.89
C GLY A 20 -13.01 -1.19 43.84
N LEU A 21 -12.98 -0.78 42.56
CA LEU A 21 -12.35 -1.50 41.45
C LEU A 21 -10.92 -1.01 41.16
N GLU A 22 -10.19 -0.59 42.18
CA GLU A 22 -8.86 0.01 42.04
C GLU A 22 -7.85 -0.90 41.32
N GLN A 23 -7.88 -2.21 41.62
CA GLN A 23 -7.02 -3.18 40.96
C GLN A 23 -7.25 -3.22 39.43
N ILE A 24 -8.50 -3.07 39.00
CA ILE A 24 -8.86 -3.05 37.58
C ILE A 24 -8.44 -1.72 36.93
N ALA A 25 -8.67 -0.58 37.62
CA ALA A 25 -8.29 0.74 37.11
C ALA A 25 -6.78 0.90 36.88
N ARG A 26 -5.96 0.24 37.71
CA ARG A 26 -4.49 0.21 37.63
C ARG A 26 -3.95 -0.85 36.66
N LYS A 27 -4.76 -1.84 36.27
CA LYS A 27 -4.33 -2.91 35.36
C LYS A 27 -3.85 -2.32 34.03
N LYS A 28 -2.69 -2.77 33.55
CA LYS A 28 -2.16 -2.40 32.24
C LYS A 28 -3.09 -2.92 31.15
N GLU A 29 -3.27 -2.12 30.12
CA GLU A 29 -4.14 -2.48 29.01
C GLU A 29 -3.56 -3.59 28.18
N SER A 30 -4.45 -4.38 27.59
CA SER A 30 -4.06 -5.38 26.60
C SER A 30 -3.60 -4.64 25.34
N MET A 31 -2.37 -4.89 24.93
CA MET A 31 -1.78 -4.34 23.71
C MET A 31 -1.59 -5.48 22.71
N GLY A 32 -1.76 -5.20 21.42
CA GLY A 32 -1.66 -6.18 20.34
C GLY A 32 -3.00 -6.82 19.98
N ILE A 33 -2.96 -7.94 19.24
CA ILE A 33 -4.17 -8.64 18.83
C ILE A 33 -4.83 -9.24 20.07
N CYS A 34 -6.13 -8.99 20.22
CA CYS A 34 -6.94 -9.57 21.28
C CYS A 34 -6.70 -11.08 21.39
N PHE A 35 -6.57 -11.60 22.61
CA PHE A 35 -6.40 -13.02 22.94
C PHE A 35 -5.03 -13.66 22.64
N ILE A 36 -4.14 -13.03 21.86
CA ILE A 36 -2.79 -13.56 21.61
C ILE A 36 -1.78 -13.11 22.69
N GLY A 37 -2.01 -11.94 23.28
CA GLY A 37 -1.11 -11.33 24.26
C GLY A 37 0.15 -10.72 23.62
N SER A 38 1.11 -10.31 24.45
CA SER A 38 2.36 -9.68 23.99
C SER A 38 3.38 -10.73 23.55
N ARG A 39 3.34 -11.14 22.29
CA ARG A 39 4.33 -12.06 21.67
C ARG A 39 4.95 -11.41 20.43
N ASN A 40 6.13 -11.89 20.02
CA ASN A 40 6.71 -11.51 18.73
C ASN A 40 5.82 -12.06 17.60
N PHE A 41 5.22 -11.17 16.81
CA PHE A 41 4.24 -11.54 15.79
C PHE A 41 4.83 -12.43 14.69
N GLN A 42 6.08 -12.18 14.27
CA GLN A 42 6.73 -12.99 13.24
C GLN A 42 6.95 -14.43 13.70
N LYS A 43 7.38 -14.62 14.95
CA LYS A 43 7.49 -15.96 15.53
C LYS A 43 6.13 -16.65 15.62
N PHE A 44 5.11 -15.93 16.07
CA PHE A 44 3.75 -16.45 16.20
C PHE A 44 3.16 -16.89 14.85
N ILE A 45 3.23 -16.05 13.82
CA ILE A 45 2.58 -16.36 12.54
C ILE A 45 3.25 -17.54 11.82
N SER A 46 4.57 -17.72 12.00
CA SER A 46 5.31 -18.87 11.44
C SER A 46 4.97 -20.21 12.09
N GLU A 47 4.21 -20.23 13.20
CA GLU A 47 3.65 -21.48 13.76
C GLU A 47 2.44 -21.98 12.95
N TYR A 48 1.83 -21.12 12.11
CA TYR A 48 0.59 -21.40 11.37
C TYR A 48 0.73 -21.27 9.85
N VAL A 49 1.75 -20.54 9.37
CA VAL A 49 1.97 -20.29 7.95
C VAL A 49 3.39 -20.65 7.58
N ASP A 50 3.52 -21.51 6.56
CA ASP A 50 4.83 -21.92 6.07
C ASP A 50 5.63 -20.74 5.50
N ASN A 51 6.91 -20.74 5.84
CA ASN A 51 7.86 -19.76 5.33
C ASN A 51 8.23 -20.10 3.89
N ARG A 52 7.92 -19.18 2.97
CA ARG A 52 8.40 -19.22 1.59
C ARG A 52 9.41 -18.08 1.40
N PRO A 53 10.70 -18.37 1.21
CA PRO A 53 11.68 -17.33 0.96
C PRO A 53 11.43 -16.57 -0.35
N GLY A 54 11.82 -15.30 -0.37
CA GLY A 54 11.70 -14.42 -1.54
C GLY A 54 12.67 -13.25 -1.45
N ASN A 55 12.62 -12.34 -2.43
CA ASN A 55 13.60 -11.26 -2.54
C ASN A 55 13.05 -9.93 -2.04
N PHE A 56 13.93 -9.11 -1.48
CA PHE A 56 13.74 -7.68 -1.39
C PHE A 56 14.29 -7.02 -2.66
N ILE A 57 13.44 -6.29 -3.39
CA ILE A 57 13.79 -5.61 -4.63
C ILE A 57 13.69 -4.10 -4.39
N ASP A 58 14.74 -3.35 -4.68
CA ASP A 58 14.75 -1.89 -4.54
C ASP A 58 13.91 -1.22 -5.65
N VAL A 59 12.95 -0.38 -5.26
CA VAL A 59 11.98 0.25 -6.19
C VAL A 59 12.61 1.23 -7.19
N ASP A 60 13.79 1.78 -6.87
CA ASP A 60 14.49 2.73 -7.73
C ASP A 60 15.36 1.98 -8.72
N THR A 61 16.13 1.01 -8.25
CA THR A 61 17.14 0.33 -9.08
C THR A 61 16.66 -0.96 -9.73
N GLY A 62 15.59 -1.58 -9.22
CA GLY A 62 15.13 -2.91 -9.65
C GLY A 62 16.06 -4.06 -9.26
N LYS A 63 17.09 -3.79 -8.46
CA LYS A 63 18.05 -4.80 -8.02
C LYS A 63 17.56 -5.52 -6.78
N ILE A 64 17.90 -6.80 -6.68
CA ILE A 64 17.75 -7.57 -5.44
C ILE A 64 18.76 -7.03 -4.43
N VAL A 65 18.27 -6.57 -3.28
CA VAL A 65 19.11 -6.02 -2.20
C VAL A 65 19.34 -7.01 -1.06
N GLU A 66 18.38 -7.90 -0.79
CA GLU A 66 18.49 -8.96 0.22
C GLU A 66 17.37 -10.00 0.02
N THR A 67 17.31 -11.04 0.86
CA THR A 67 16.24 -12.04 0.87
C THR A 67 15.44 -12.01 2.18
N HIS A 68 14.19 -12.46 2.15
CA HIS A 68 13.34 -12.60 3.35
C HIS A 68 12.78 -14.01 3.49
N ASN A 69 12.30 -14.34 4.70
CA ASN A 69 11.75 -15.67 5.02
C ASN A 69 10.27 -15.87 4.65
N GLY A 70 9.53 -14.80 4.33
CA GLY A 70 8.13 -14.94 3.91
C GLY A 70 7.37 -13.62 3.83
N ILE A 71 6.56 -13.47 2.78
CA ILE A 71 5.78 -12.25 2.51
C ILE A 71 4.71 -11.94 3.59
N HIS A 72 4.30 -12.95 4.35
CA HIS A 72 3.34 -12.85 5.43
C HIS A 72 3.93 -12.20 6.70
N GLN A 73 5.26 -12.11 6.81
CA GLN A 73 5.97 -11.51 7.95
C GLN A 73 6.11 -9.98 7.85
N TRP A 74 5.63 -9.39 6.74
CA TRP A 74 5.86 -8.00 6.38
C TRP A 74 4.55 -7.27 6.05
N THR A 75 4.46 -6.04 6.55
CA THR A 75 3.34 -5.12 6.28
C THR A 75 3.83 -3.93 5.45
N LEU A 76 2.97 -3.36 4.61
CA LEU A 76 3.34 -2.15 3.86
C LEU A 76 3.75 -1.03 4.83
N GLY A 77 4.75 -0.25 4.46
CA GLY A 77 5.33 0.81 5.29
C GLY A 77 6.19 0.33 6.47
N GLN A 78 6.32 -0.98 6.69
CA GLN A 78 7.18 -1.53 7.73
C GLN A 78 8.64 -1.24 7.42
N ARG A 79 9.39 -0.78 8.43
CA ARG A 79 10.82 -0.57 8.34
C ARG A 79 11.51 -1.92 8.18
N THR A 80 12.31 -2.04 7.13
CA THR A 80 13.16 -3.18 6.83
C THR A 80 14.61 -2.73 6.94
N LYS A 81 15.42 -3.46 7.71
CA LYS A 81 16.85 -3.18 7.81
C LYS A 81 17.54 -4.04 6.76
N ILE A 82 18.06 -3.40 5.73
CA ILE A 82 18.88 -4.06 4.71
C ILE A 82 20.34 -4.04 5.16
N SER A 83 20.99 -5.19 5.11
CA SER A 83 22.39 -5.35 5.53
C SER A 83 23.34 -4.47 4.69
N GLY A 84 24.23 -3.72 5.36
CA GLY A 84 25.21 -2.85 4.67
C GLY A 84 24.68 -1.50 4.16
N CYS A 85 23.38 -1.22 4.27
CA CYS A 85 22.81 0.07 3.86
C CYS A 85 22.73 1.07 5.03
N PRO A 86 23.22 2.32 4.88
CA PRO A 86 23.16 3.33 5.95
C PRO A 86 21.75 3.89 6.17
N VAL A 87 20.93 3.93 5.13
CA VAL A 87 19.54 4.42 5.18
C VAL A 87 18.58 3.23 5.29
N ALA A 88 17.56 3.38 6.12
CA ALA A 88 16.55 2.34 6.29
C ALA A 88 15.67 2.20 5.04
N TYR A 89 15.28 0.96 4.77
CA TYR A 89 14.30 0.64 3.75
C TYR A 89 12.91 0.45 4.36
N PHE A 90 11.89 0.54 3.52
CA PHE A 90 10.51 0.33 3.90
C PHE A 90 9.77 -0.47 2.84
N THR A 91 8.94 -1.42 3.27
CA THR A 91 8.13 -2.26 2.37
C THR A 91 7.12 -1.40 1.60
N ALA A 92 7.30 -1.25 0.30
CA ALA A 92 6.46 -0.43 -0.57
C ALA A 92 5.36 -1.24 -1.26
N LYS A 93 5.69 -2.45 -1.72
CA LYS A 93 4.72 -3.37 -2.33
C LYS A 93 5.09 -4.82 -2.06
N LYS A 94 4.10 -5.70 -2.14
CA LYS A 94 4.22 -7.15 -1.98
C LYS A 94 3.63 -7.82 -3.21
N ASN A 95 4.42 -8.65 -3.90
CA ASN A 95 3.97 -9.45 -5.01
C ASN A 95 3.81 -10.90 -4.56
N CYS A 96 2.58 -11.31 -4.25
CA CYS A 96 2.30 -12.65 -3.76
C CYS A 96 2.57 -13.76 -4.80
N ASN A 97 2.58 -13.43 -6.10
CA ASN A 97 2.80 -14.43 -7.16
C ASN A 97 4.28 -14.80 -7.25
N THR A 98 5.17 -13.81 -7.29
CA THR A 98 6.62 -14.01 -7.33
C THR A 98 7.21 -14.23 -5.94
N ASN A 99 6.46 -13.87 -4.89
CA ASN A 99 6.87 -13.86 -3.50
C ASN A 99 7.96 -12.80 -3.20
N ASP A 100 8.04 -11.75 -4.01
CA ASP A 100 8.97 -10.64 -3.80
C ASP A 100 8.32 -9.49 -3.02
N ILE A 101 9.17 -8.73 -2.32
CA ILE A 101 8.80 -7.51 -1.63
C ILE A 101 9.61 -6.36 -2.21
N TYR A 102 8.91 -5.38 -2.75
CA TYR A 102 9.53 -4.14 -3.21
C TYR A 102 9.76 -3.22 -2.02
N VAL A 103 10.98 -2.71 -1.89
CA VAL A 103 11.41 -1.87 -0.79
C VAL A 103 11.90 -0.52 -1.30
N ALA A 104 11.60 0.51 -0.54
CA ALA A 104 11.94 1.90 -0.84
C ALA A 104 12.86 2.48 0.22
N GLN A 105 13.89 3.19 -0.20
CA GLN A 105 14.86 3.81 0.71
C GLN A 105 14.29 5.10 1.30
N GLY A 106 14.30 5.22 2.63
CA GLY A 106 13.84 6.42 3.34
C GLY A 106 12.33 6.46 3.62
N THR A 107 11.96 7.21 4.65
CA THR A 107 10.59 7.24 5.20
C THR A 107 9.58 7.98 4.31
N HIS A 108 10.05 8.90 3.49
CA HIS A 108 9.23 9.77 2.62
C HIS A 108 9.29 9.38 1.14
N HIS A 109 9.76 8.17 0.82
CA HIS A 109 9.88 7.74 -0.56
C HIS A 109 8.51 7.74 -1.27
N PRO A 110 8.36 8.32 -2.48
CA PRO A 110 7.07 8.44 -3.18
C PRO A 110 6.35 7.09 -3.40
N ALA A 111 7.10 5.98 -3.50
CA ALA A 111 6.52 4.65 -3.67
C ALA A 111 5.68 4.19 -2.46
N LEU A 112 5.89 4.82 -1.29
CA LEU A 112 5.14 4.52 -0.08
C LEU A 112 3.80 5.25 0.01
N PHE A 113 3.53 6.24 -0.85
CA PHE A 113 2.36 7.11 -0.75
C PHE A 113 1.38 6.89 -1.89
N SER A 114 0.09 6.85 -1.57
CA SER A 114 -0.98 6.86 -2.56
C SER A 114 -2.17 7.68 -2.06
N GLY A 115 -2.89 8.31 -3.00
CA GLY A 115 -4.09 9.11 -2.73
C GLY A 115 -5.39 8.40 -3.14
N LEU A 116 -5.30 7.17 -3.63
CA LEU A 116 -6.45 6.42 -4.15
C LEU A 116 -6.47 5.04 -3.51
N LEU A 117 -7.64 4.52 -3.19
CA LEU A 117 -7.81 3.13 -2.78
C LEU A 117 -9.15 2.57 -3.24
N TYR A 118 -9.19 1.25 -3.33
CA TYR A 118 -10.34 0.46 -3.73
C TYR A 118 -10.72 -0.48 -2.60
N THR A 119 -12.01 -0.60 -2.36
CA THR A 119 -12.54 -1.40 -1.25
C THR A 119 -13.50 -2.48 -1.75
N SER A 120 -13.80 -3.44 -0.89
CA SER A 120 -14.96 -4.32 -1.02
C SER A 120 -16.26 -3.51 -0.89
N PRO A 121 -17.44 -4.12 -1.12
CA PRO A 121 -18.70 -3.48 -0.75
C PRO A 121 -18.68 -2.99 0.71
N PRO A 122 -19.15 -1.77 0.97
CA PRO A 122 -19.16 -1.22 2.32
C PRO A 122 -20.25 -1.86 3.17
N TYR A 123 -19.99 -1.93 4.47
CA TYR A 123 -21.01 -2.14 5.49
C TYR A 123 -21.37 -0.78 6.11
N TRP A 124 -22.61 -0.35 5.90
CA TRP A 124 -23.16 0.87 6.50
C TRP A 124 -23.83 0.54 7.83
N ILE A 125 -23.55 1.32 8.87
CA ILE A 125 -24.10 1.10 10.21
C ILE A 125 -25.58 1.51 10.26
N HIS A 126 -25.91 2.64 9.64
CA HIS A 126 -27.28 3.16 9.58
C HIS A 126 -27.85 3.06 8.16
N SER A 127 -27.65 4.11 7.36
CA SER A 127 -28.11 4.18 5.98
C SER A 127 -26.96 4.54 5.06
N ARG A 128 -26.93 3.90 3.90
CA ARG A 128 -26.09 4.30 2.78
C ARG A 128 -26.36 5.79 2.45
N PRO A 129 -25.34 6.64 2.31
CA PRO A 129 -25.51 8.02 1.85
C PRO A 129 -26.24 8.06 0.49
N LYS A 130 -27.28 8.89 0.37
CA LYS A 130 -28.10 8.96 -0.85
C LYS A 130 -27.34 9.55 -2.02
N GLU A 131 -26.36 10.40 -1.74
CA GLU A 131 -25.46 11.02 -2.71
C GLU A 131 -24.56 10.01 -3.44
N LEU A 132 -24.52 8.75 -2.99
CA LEU A 132 -23.86 7.65 -3.71
C LEU A 132 -24.76 6.98 -4.75
N GLU A 133 -26.04 7.34 -4.84
CA GLU A 133 -26.93 6.86 -5.90
C GLU A 133 -26.46 7.36 -7.27
N ASP A 134 -26.75 6.58 -8.32
CA ASP A 134 -26.46 6.90 -9.72
C ASP A 134 -25.02 7.35 -10.02
N GLY A 135 -24.04 6.80 -9.29
CA GLY A 135 -22.62 7.08 -9.48
C GLY A 135 -22.16 8.41 -8.86
N GLY A 136 -22.93 8.96 -7.94
CA GLY A 136 -22.57 10.19 -7.24
C GLY A 136 -21.34 10.04 -6.33
N ILE A 137 -20.95 11.19 -5.76
CA ILE A 137 -19.76 11.35 -4.94
C ILE A 137 -20.19 11.90 -3.58
N TYR A 138 -19.59 11.36 -2.52
CA TYR A 138 -19.85 11.80 -1.16
C TYR A 138 -18.56 12.23 -0.46
N ASP A 139 -18.58 13.44 0.12
CA ASP A 139 -17.48 14.01 0.90
C ASP A 139 -17.56 13.58 2.37
N CYS A 140 -16.54 12.88 2.85
CA CYS A 140 -16.48 12.36 4.22
C CYS A 140 -15.04 12.30 4.74
N ASP A 141 -14.90 11.94 6.01
CA ASP A 141 -13.60 11.66 6.61
C ASP A 141 -13.32 10.16 6.64
N PHE A 142 -12.05 9.79 6.50
CA PHE A 142 -11.59 8.41 6.47
C PHE A 142 -10.50 8.16 7.51
N LYS A 143 -10.49 6.95 8.05
CA LYS A 143 -9.39 6.35 8.82
C LYS A 143 -9.15 4.92 8.36
N PHE A 144 -7.88 4.49 8.31
CA PHE A 144 -7.52 3.07 8.14
C PHE A 144 -6.66 2.51 9.27
N GLN A 145 -6.15 3.37 10.15
CA GLN A 145 -5.49 2.98 11.39
C GLN A 145 -6.15 3.69 12.58
N HIS A 146 -6.28 2.96 13.68
CA HIS A 146 -6.97 3.45 14.89
C HIS A 146 -6.37 4.75 15.46
N VAL A 147 -5.06 4.94 15.33
CA VAL A 147 -4.34 6.08 15.95
C VAL A 147 -4.27 7.29 15.03
N GLU A 148 -4.74 7.18 13.78
CA GLU A 148 -4.64 8.27 12.82
C GLU A 148 -5.73 9.32 13.03
N ASN A 149 -5.40 10.55 12.63
CA ASN A 149 -6.36 11.64 12.50
C ASN A 149 -7.33 11.36 11.35
N PHE A 150 -8.48 12.04 11.37
CA PHE A 150 -9.42 12.02 10.26
C PHE A 150 -8.77 12.59 9.00
N ILE A 151 -9.01 11.94 7.86
CA ILE A 151 -8.47 12.32 6.56
C ILE A 151 -9.65 12.62 5.64
N PRO A 152 -9.81 13.88 5.21
CA PRO A 152 -10.84 14.20 4.24
C PRO A 152 -10.66 13.39 2.96
N CYS A 153 -11.77 12.84 2.47
CA CYS A 153 -11.81 12.01 1.28
C CYS A 153 -13.15 12.14 0.55
N LYS A 154 -13.12 11.74 -0.72
CA LYS A 154 -14.28 11.57 -1.57
C LYS A 154 -14.48 10.09 -1.84
N ILE A 155 -15.70 9.61 -1.67
CA ILE A 155 -16.06 8.24 -1.98
C ILE A 155 -17.08 8.20 -3.12
N SER A 156 -16.95 7.19 -3.98
CA SER A 156 -17.93 6.87 -5.01
C SER A 156 -18.11 5.36 -5.05
N GLU A 157 -19.33 4.91 -5.30
CA GLU A 157 -19.67 3.49 -5.28
C GLU A 157 -19.66 2.88 -6.68
N THR A 158 -19.14 1.66 -6.76
CA THR A 158 -19.07 0.85 -7.98
C THR A 158 -19.65 -0.53 -7.69
N HIS A 159 -19.87 -1.33 -8.73
CA HIS A 159 -20.30 -2.72 -8.60
C HIS A 159 -19.36 -3.62 -7.76
N LYS A 160 -18.11 -3.19 -7.50
CA LYS A 160 -17.13 -3.95 -6.69
C LYS A 160 -16.97 -3.43 -5.26
N GLY A 161 -17.53 -2.27 -4.94
CA GLY A 161 -17.31 -1.55 -3.69
C GLY A 161 -16.98 -0.09 -3.92
N LEU A 162 -16.32 0.56 -2.95
CA LEU A 162 -16.02 1.99 -3.03
C LEU A 162 -14.67 2.26 -3.68
N VAL A 163 -14.65 3.30 -4.51
CA VAL A 163 -13.45 4.06 -4.89
C VAL A 163 -13.32 5.22 -3.93
N VAL A 164 -12.16 5.37 -3.30
CA VAL A 164 -11.92 6.39 -2.28
C VAL A 164 -10.71 7.22 -2.70
N ILE A 165 -10.93 8.52 -2.86
CA ILE A 165 -9.93 9.52 -3.23
C ILE A 165 -9.63 10.37 -2.00
N LEU A 166 -8.39 10.34 -1.53
CA LEU A 166 -7.93 11.09 -0.37
C LEU A 166 -7.55 12.51 -0.80
N GLN A 167 -7.89 13.50 0.02
CA GLN A 167 -7.43 14.88 -0.21
C GLN A 167 -5.92 15.01 0.02
N THR A 168 -5.35 14.17 0.89
CA THR A 168 -3.92 14.11 1.18
C THR A 168 -3.42 12.67 1.07
N ASN A 169 -2.38 12.44 0.27
CA ASN A 169 -1.86 11.10 0.04
C ASN A 169 -1.33 10.50 1.34
N ARG A 170 -1.57 9.20 1.51
CA ARG A 170 -1.22 8.49 2.73
C ARG A 170 -0.17 7.45 2.49
N ARG A 171 0.70 7.34 3.50
CA ARG A 171 1.76 6.36 3.54
C ARG A 171 1.16 4.99 3.83
N ALA A 172 1.58 3.99 3.05
CA ALA A 172 1.34 2.57 3.31
C ALA A 172 -0.14 2.18 3.48
N LEU A 173 -1.00 2.63 2.55
CA LEU A 173 -2.35 2.10 2.43
C LEU A 173 -2.30 0.59 2.23
N THR A 174 -2.79 -0.18 3.21
CA THR A 174 -2.53 -1.62 3.31
C THR A 174 -3.77 -2.44 2.99
N PRO A 175 -3.76 -3.21 1.89
CA PRO A 175 -4.81 -4.20 1.61
C PRO A 175 -5.01 -5.16 2.77
N GLY A 176 -6.27 -5.47 3.06
CA GLY A 176 -6.66 -6.30 4.20
C GLY A 176 -7.06 -5.52 5.46
N GLN A 177 -6.59 -4.27 5.61
CA GLN A 177 -7.11 -3.36 6.63
C GLN A 177 -8.47 -2.81 6.22
N PHE A 178 -9.16 -2.15 7.16
CA PHE A 178 -10.48 -1.56 6.92
C PHE A 178 -10.36 -0.04 6.78
N ALA A 179 -11.03 0.47 5.76
CA ALA A 179 -11.40 1.87 5.62
C ALA A 179 -12.64 2.13 6.47
N VAL A 180 -12.60 3.09 7.39
CA VAL A 180 -13.76 3.49 8.20
C VAL A 180 -14.10 4.94 7.86
N PHE A 181 -15.37 5.21 7.60
CA PHE A 181 -15.86 6.49 7.09
C PHE A 181 -16.67 7.22 8.15
N TYR A 182 -16.48 8.54 8.22
CA TYR A 182 -17.07 9.41 9.23
C TYR A 182 -17.63 10.69 8.62
N LYS A 183 -18.65 11.26 9.26
CA LYS A 183 -19.15 12.61 8.97
C LYS A 183 -19.62 13.25 10.26
N ASN A 184 -19.10 14.42 10.62
CA ASN A 184 -19.53 15.17 11.82
C ASN A 184 -19.62 14.29 13.09
N ASP A 185 -18.55 13.53 13.38
CA ASP A 185 -18.45 12.55 14.48
C ASP A 185 -19.31 11.28 14.36
N GLU A 186 -20.18 11.17 13.35
CA GLU A 186 -20.92 9.94 13.05
C GLU A 186 -20.02 8.94 12.32
N CYS A 187 -19.96 7.70 12.81
CA CYS A 187 -19.37 6.58 12.07
C CYS A 187 -20.40 6.04 11.07
N LEU A 188 -20.17 6.29 9.79
CA LEU A 188 -21.09 5.89 8.72
C LEU A 188 -21.04 4.38 8.47
N GLY A 189 -19.83 3.82 8.49
CA GLY A 189 -19.59 2.45 8.07
C GLY A 189 -18.13 2.17 7.79
N SER A 190 -17.88 0.98 7.25
CA SER A 190 -16.52 0.56 6.88
C SER A 190 -16.51 -0.36 5.67
N ALA A 191 -15.37 -0.43 5.00
CA ALA A 191 -15.13 -1.33 3.88
C ALA A 191 -13.71 -1.89 3.94
N LYS A 192 -13.51 -3.15 3.57
CA LYS A 192 -12.17 -3.74 3.54
C LYS A 192 -11.39 -3.16 2.37
N ILE A 193 -10.19 -2.66 2.61
CA ILE A 193 -9.27 -2.21 1.55
C ILE A 193 -8.83 -3.44 0.76
N VAL A 194 -9.15 -3.45 -0.53
CA VAL A 194 -8.78 -4.52 -1.46
C VAL A 194 -7.49 -4.18 -2.17
N ASN A 195 -7.33 -2.92 -2.59
CA ASN A 195 -6.10 -2.47 -3.23
C ASN A 195 -5.86 -0.98 -2.98
N ALA A 196 -4.60 -0.57 -2.95
CA ALA A 196 -4.23 0.83 -3.12
C ALA A 196 -4.24 1.15 -4.62
N GLY A 197 -4.46 2.42 -4.95
CA GLY A 197 -4.23 2.94 -6.28
C GLY A 197 -2.73 3.07 -6.59
N PRO A 198 -2.37 3.65 -7.75
CA PRO A 198 -0.98 3.90 -8.09
C PRO A 198 -0.30 4.75 -7.00
N SER A 199 0.96 4.44 -6.72
CA SER A 199 1.77 5.24 -5.81
C SER A 199 2.23 6.54 -6.47
N ASN A 200 2.64 7.53 -5.68
CA ASN A 200 3.16 8.79 -6.20
C ASN A 200 4.37 8.57 -7.11
N PHE A 201 5.16 7.53 -6.84
CA PHE A 201 6.28 7.15 -7.68
C PHE A 201 5.86 6.82 -9.11
N ILE A 202 4.82 5.99 -9.27
CA ILE A 202 4.28 5.64 -10.59
C ILE A 202 3.64 6.86 -11.26
N LEU A 203 2.90 7.67 -10.50
CA LEU A 203 2.27 8.88 -11.03
C LEU A 203 3.30 9.90 -11.55
N HIS A 204 4.36 10.18 -10.78
CA HIS A 204 5.45 11.06 -11.23
C HIS A 204 6.17 10.49 -12.46
N TRP A 205 6.38 9.18 -12.51
CA TRP A 205 7.02 8.55 -13.67
C TRP A 205 6.16 8.68 -14.93
N LEU A 206 4.84 8.46 -14.82
CA LEU A 206 3.90 8.64 -15.93
C LEU A 206 3.92 10.08 -16.46
N GLU A 207 3.88 11.05 -15.54
CA GLU A 207 3.93 12.48 -15.88
C GLU A 207 5.22 12.85 -16.63
N ASN A 208 6.37 12.41 -16.11
CA ASN A 208 7.67 12.66 -16.75
C ASN A 208 7.81 12.03 -18.15
N ASN A 209 7.02 10.98 -18.44
CA ASN A 209 7.02 10.28 -19.73
C ASN A 209 5.85 10.70 -20.64
N ASN A 210 5.09 11.74 -20.29
CA ASN A 210 3.91 12.21 -21.02
C ASN A 210 2.84 11.13 -21.23
N LEU A 211 2.70 10.22 -20.26
CA LEU A 211 1.69 9.17 -20.24
C LEU A 211 0.52 9.60 -19.36
N ARG A 212 -0.72 9.33 -19.78
CA ARG A 212 -1.93 9.84 -19.11
C ARG A 212 -2.49 8.88 -18.07
N ASN A 213 -2.22 7.58 -18.20
CA ASN A 213 -2.77 6.56 -17.31
C ASN A 213 -1.85 5.33 -17.20
N VAL A 214 -2.14 4.46 -16.24
CA VAL A 214 -1.34 3.24 -16.02
C VAL A 214 -1.47 2.24 -17.17
N SER A 215 -2.58 2.21 -17.91
CA SER A 215 -2.67 1.39 -19.13
C SER A 215 -1.72 1.86 -20.24
N ASP A 216 -1.35 3.13 -20.26
CA ASP A 216 -0.36 3.66 -21.21
C ASP A 216 1.04 3.06 -20.94
N LEU A 217 1.36 2.62 -19.71
CA LEU A 217 2.60 1.87 -19.43
C LEU A 217 2.65 0.55 -20.23
N LEU A 218 1.52 -0.15 -20.34
CA LEU A 218 1.43 -1.40 -21.11
C LEU A 218 1.58 -1.13 -22.61
N VAL A 219 1.01 -0.03 -23.11
CA VAL A 219 1.15 0.39 -24.50
C VAL A 219 2.59 0.83 -24.79
N TYR A 220 3.20 1.60 -23.90
CA TYR A 220 4.58 2.06 -23.99
C TYR A 220 5.56 0.90 -23.97
N LYS A 221 5.36 -0.07 -23.06
CA LYS A 221 6.06 -1.36 -23.04
C LYS A 221 6.00 -2.04 -24.42
N ASN A 222 4.80 -2.22 -24.96
CA ASN A 222 4.61 -2.85 -26.27
C ASN A 222 5.27 -2.05 -27.42
N LYS A 223 5.35 -0.73 -27.32
CA LYS A 223 6.03 0.13 -28.31
C LYS A 223 7.55 -0.05 -28.27
N LEU A 224 8.18 -0.11 -27.09
CA LEU A 224 9.61 -0.43 -26.97
C LEU A 224 9.94 -1.81 -27.53
N PHE A 225 9.11 -2.82 -27.22
CA PHE A 225 9.28 -4.18 -27.76
C PHE A 225 9.09 -4.27 -29.28
N ARG A 226 8.24 -3.41 -29.86
CA ARG A 226 8.09 -3.32 -31.32
C ARG A 226 9.29 -2.67 -31.99
N HIS A 227 9.92 -1.67 -31.36
CA HIS A 227 11.11 -1.04 -31.92
C HIS A 227 12.36 -1.93 -31.85
N THR A 228 12.45 -2.85 -30.87
CA THR A 228 13.51 -3.86 -30.80
C THR A 228 13.38 -4.93 -31.88
N ASN A 229 12.15 -5.39 -32.19
CA ASN A 229 11.91 -6.39 -33.24
C ASN A 229 11.99 -5.87 -34.69
N VAL A 230 12.13 -4.56 -34.91
CA VAL A 230 12.27 -3.99 -36.27
C VAL A 230 13.75 -3.92 -36.71
N LYS A 231 14.72 -4.08 -35.80
CA LYS A 231 16.15 -4.10 -36.15
C LYS A 231 16.68 -5.48 -36.58
N GLU A 232 15.90 -6.56 -36.49
CA GLU A 232 16.34 -7.92 -36.87
C GLU A 232 15.94 -8.38 -38.28
N ILE A 233 15.36 -7.51 -39.11
CA ILE A 233 15.08 -7.83 -40.53
C ILE A 233 15.59 -6.72 -41.42
N ASP A 234 16.91 -6.63 -41.58
CA ASP A 234 17.56 -6.16 -42.81
C ASP A 234 19.06 -6.49 -42.76
N ASN A 235 19.36 -7.79 -42.77
CA ASN A 235 20.73 -8.28 -42.94
C ASN A 235 20.98 -8.61 -44.43
N THR A 236 21.19 -7.56 -45.23
CA THR A 236 22.05 -7.67 -46.43
C THR A 236 22.86 -6.39 -46.65
N LYS A 237 24.18 -6.58 -46.47
CA LYS A 237 25.32 -5.86 -47.06
C LYS A 237 25.97 -4.69 -46.28
N ASN A 238 27.17 -5.04 -45.82
CA ASN A 238 28.44 -4.30 -45.84
C ASN A 238 28.73 -3.21 -44.81
N GLU A 239 29.80 -3.52 -44.06
CA GLU A 239 30.90 -2.66 -43.60
C GLU A 239 30.52 -1.38 -42.84
N PHE A 240 30.72 -1.38 -41.53
CA PHE A 240 31.70 -0.53 -40.82
C PHE A 240 31.67 -0.88 -39.33
N HIS A 241 32.84 -1.28 -38.79
CA HIS A 241 33.05 -1.42 -37.35
C HIS A 241 33.08 -0.02 -36.72
N THR A 242 32.18 0.23 -35.76
CA THR A 242 32.40 0.71 -34.37
C THR A 242 31.15 1.46 -33.89
N GLY A 243 30.41 0.91 -32.92
CA GLY A 243 29.37 1.65 -32.19
C GLY A 243 28.04 0.93 -31.86
N GLU A 244 27.98 -0.41 -31.79
CA GLU A 244 26.70 -1.13 -31.54
C GLU A 244 26.47 -1.65 -30.11
N ASP A 245 27.45 -1.57 -29.20
CA ASP A 245 27.30 -2.17 -27.86
C ASP A 245 26.43 -1.34 -26.88
N ASP A 246 26.30 -0.02 -27.06
CA ASP A 246 25.55 0.85 -26.12
C ASP A 246 24.03 0.89 -26.36
N ILE A 247 23.56 0.48 -27.54
CA ILE A 247 22.13 0.60 -27.92
C ILE A 247 21.32 -0.58 -27.37
N SER A 248 21.92 -1.78 -27.32
CA SER A 248 21.26 -2.99 -26.80
C SER A 248 21.13 -3.02 -25.27
N GLU A 249 22.11 -2.46 -24.55
CA GLU A 249 22.06 -2.32 -23.08
C GLU A 249 21.01 -1.29 -22.64
N LYS A 250 20.92 -0.17 -23.36
CA LYS A 250 19.95 0.89 -23.04
C LYS A 250 18.51 0.42 -23.26
N GLU A 251 18.23 -0.25 -24.37
CA GLU A 251 16.90 -0.80 -24.68
C GLU A 251 16.49 -1.92 -23.69
N ASN A 252 17.43 -2.78 -23.27
CA ASN A 252 17.18 -3.79 -22.23
C ASN A 252 16.94 -3.17 -20.85
N ASN A 253 17.67 -2.11 -20.50
CA ASN A 253 17.46 -1.36 -19.26
C ASN A 253 16.08 -0.70 -19.23
N ASP A 254 15.64 -0.08 -20.34
CA ASP A 254 14.31 0.55 -20.42
C ASP A 254 13.18 -0.49 -20.28
N VAL A 255 13.32 -1.65 -20.93
CA VAL A 255 12.37 -2.77 -20.82
C VAL A 255 12.31 -3.33 -19.40
N HIS A 256 13.46 -3.51 -18.76
CA HIS A 256 13.56 -3.99 -17.39
C HIS A 256 12.98 -2.97 -16.40
N GLU A 257 13.25 -1.68 -16.61
CA GLU A 257 12.69 -0.58 -15.83
C GLU A 257 11.16 -0.59 -15.91
N ILE A 258 10.57 -0.72 -17.10
CA ILE A 258 9.11 -0.70 -17.27
C ILE A 258 8.43 -1.94 -16.69
N LYS A 259 9.02 -3.14 -16.88
CA LYS A 259 8.51 -4.36 -16.23
C LYS A 259 8.52 -4.19 -14.71
N HIS A 260 9.60 -3.65 -14.17
CA HIS A 260 9.73 -3.36 -12.76
C HIS A 260 8.71 -2.33 -12.26
N LYS A 261 8.44 -1.24 -12.99
CA LYS A 261 7.41 -0.24 -12.63
C LYS A 261 5.98 -0.81 -12.65
N LEU A 262 5.67 -1.75 -13.55
CA LEU A 262 4.36 -2.43 -13.55
C LEU A 262 4.19 -3.34 -12.31
N GLU A 263 5.30 -3.83 -11.77
CA GLU A 263 5.31 -4.66 -10.58
C GLU A 263 5.32 -3.85 -9.28
N ILE A 264 5.61 -2.54 -9.33
CA ILE A 264 5.48 -1.54 -8.23
C ILE A 264 4.08 -0.93 -8.18
#